data_AF-A0A260YYC6-F1
#
_entry.id   AF-A0A260YYC6-F1
#
_cell.length_a   1.000
_cell.length_b   1.000
_cell.length_c   1.000
_cell.angle_alpha   90.00
_cell.angle_beta   90.00
_cell.angle_gamma   90.00
#
_symmetry.space_group_name_H-M   'P 1'
#
loop_
_entity.id
_entity.type
_entity.pdbx_description
1 polymer ?
#
loop_
_entity_poly.entity_id
_entity_poly.type
_entity_poly.pdbx_seq_one_letter_code
_entity_poly.pdbx_strand_id
1 'polypeptide(L)'
;MEHASSIVESINNITNSNFKSQEELVACTFKLSSFIIFVVIFPFYEYVYLKNRVKEKETVVYPIVNHYYNVLRYSYRACQFAIVASALFLIFSLMSVFVSELFSIFIILSVFAAFVVNLAAGFTIMKFYVASNILQITSAFLYIPIYWEIRKQKHLMSAKLNKPQKYVMWQLIVTVSLKLIYFGISIPLGITININDCREFDVIATSVTIQLTYLGCCKRNLESFKKFLLEKWWIRLLLCRFSNNNTVVPTGVSDS
;
A
#
# COMPACT_ATOMS: atom_id res chain seq x y z
N MET A 1 19.31 8.13 51.06
CA MET A 1 18.73 7.05 50.23
C MET A 1 17.61 7.55 49.32
N GLU A 2 16.68 8.38 49.82
CA GLU A 2 15.58 8.95 49.00
C GLU A 2 16.06 9.76 47.78
N HIS A 3 17.09 10.61 47.93
CA HIS A 3 17.62 11.40 46.81
C HIS A 3 18.18 10.53 45.67
N ALA A 4 18.88 9.44 46.00
CA ALA A 4 19.41 8.50 45.00
C ALA A 4 18.28 7.73 44.29
N SER A 5 17.22 7.37 45.01
CA SER A 5 16.03 6.71 44.44
C SER A 5 15.32 7.62 43.43
N SER A 6 15.15 8.90 43.76
CA SER A 6 14.49 9.87 42.87
C SER A 6 15.28 10.14 41.58
N ILE A 7 16.61 10.16 41.64
CA ILE A 7 17.48 10.31 40.46
C ILE A 7 17.36 9.08 39.56
N VAL A 8 17.42 7.87 40.11
CA VAL A 8 17.29 6.63 39.32
C VAL A 8 15.93 6.56 38.63
N GLU A 9 14.85 6.94 39.31
CA GLU A 9 13.51 6.98 38.73
C GLU A 9 13.41 8.01 37.58
N SER A 10 14.02 9.19 37.75
CA SER A 10 14.06 10.21 36.69
C SER A 10 14.83 9.73 35.45
N ILE A 11 15.97 9.05 35.63
CA ILE A 11 16.79 8.52 34.54
C ILE A 11 16.03 7.41 33.79
N ASN A 12 15.34 6.53 34.51
CA ASN A 12 14.53 5.47 33.92
C ASN A 12 13.36 6.04 33.11
N ASN A 13 12.69 7.08 33.63
CA ASN A 13 11.60 7.74 32.92
C ASN A 13 12.07 8.42 31.62
N ILE A 14 13.22 9.11 31.66
CA ILE A 14 13.82 9.73 30.47
C ILE A 14 14.20 8.66 29.44
N THR A 15 14.88 7.60 29.87
CA THR A 15 15.33 6.51 28.99
C THR A 15 14.15 5.81 28.31
N ASN A 16 13.09 5.50 29.06
CA ASN A 16 11.87 4.90 28.53
C ASN A 16 11.14 5.83 27.54
N SER A 17 11.10 7.14 27.83
CA SER A 17 10.48 8.12 26.93
C SER A 17 11.22 8.25 25.60
N ASN A 18 12.56 8.30 25.65
CA ASN A 18 13.41 8.36 24.47
C ASN A 18 13.27 7.09 23.63
N PHE A 19 13.26 5.92 24.28
CA PHE A 19 13.09 4.64 23.60
C PHE A 19 11.73 4.57 22.88
N LYS A 20 10.62 4.87 23.57
CA LYS A 20 9.28 4.90 22.96
C LYS A 20 9.19 5.87 21.78
N SER A 21 9.79 7.05 21.90
CA SER A 21 9.81 8.05 20.82
C SER A 21 10.57 7.56 19.58
N GLN A 22 11.63 6.76 19.78
CA GLN A 22 12.42 6.19 18.69
C GLN A 22 11.65 5.09 17.94
N GLU A 23 10.90 4.24 18.65
CA GLU A 23 10.04 3.22 18.05
C GLU A 23 8.95 3.86 17.16
N GLU A 24 8.27 4.87 17.70
CA GLU A 24 7.22 5.62 16.99
C GLU A 24 7.78 6.31 15.73
N LEU A 25 8.98 6.90 15.81
CA LEU A 25 9.63 7.56 14.67
C LEU A 25 9.99 6.58 13.57
N VAL A 26 10.53 5.41 13.91
CA VAL A 26 10.88 4.37 12.94
C VAL A 26 9.62 3.80 12.28
N ALA A 27 8.59 3.48 13.05
CA ALA A 27 7.30 3.03 12.52
C ALA A 27 6.68 4.08 11.57
N CYS A 28 6.69 5.36 11.96
CA CYS A 28 6.23 6.46 11.13
C CYS A 28 7.02 6.55 9.81
N THR A 29 8.35 6.40 9.87
CA THR A 29 9.23 6.44 8.70
C THR A 29 8.92 5.30 7.71
N PHE A 30 8.71 4.07 8.21
CA PHE A 30 8.30 2.93 7.36
C PHE A 30 6.92 3.10 6.75
N LYS A 31 5.95 3.62 7.51
CA LYS A 31 4.60 3.90 7.01
C LYS A 31 4.64 4.96 5.91
N LEU A 32 5.31 6.09 6.15
CA LEU A 32 5.45 7.18 5.19
C LEU A 32 6.17 6.72 3.91
N SER A 33 7.30 6.02 4.04
CA SER A 33 8.03 5.51 2.88
C SER A 33 7.21 4.53 2.05
N SER A 34 6.50 3.59 2.69
CA SER A 34 5.63 2.63 2.01
C SER A 34 4.45 3.32 1.31
N PHE A 35 3.87 4.35 1.93
CA PHE A 35 2.81 5.14 1.34
C PHE A 35 3.29 5.94 0.12
N ILE A 36 4.47 6.56 0.20
CA ILE A 36 5.10 7.25 -0.94
C ILE A 36 5.32 6.26 -2.09
N ILE A 37 5.85 5.07 -1.80
CA ILE A 37 6.05 4.01 -2.79
C ILE A 37 4.71 3.64 -3.46
N PHE A 38 3.63 3.46 -2.68
CA PHE A 38 2.29 3.19 -3.22
C PHE A 38 1.84 4.28 -4.20
N VAL A 39 1.92 5.56 -3.81
CA VAL A 39 1.48 6.69 -4.64
C VAL A 39 2.31 6.81 -5.92
N VAL A 40 3.63 6.57 -5.82
CA VAL A 40 4.54 6.67 -6.96
C VAL A 40 4.36 5.50 -7.92
N ILE A 41 4.23 4.26 -7.44
CA ILE A 41 4.14 3.06 -8.31
C ILE A 41 2.78 2.97 -9.00
N PHE A 42 1.70 3.41 -8.35
CA PHE A 42 0.33 3.27 -8.86
C PHE A 42 0.12 3.74 -10.31
N PRO A 43 0.59 4.93 -10.75
CA PRO A 43 0.41 5.38 -12.14
C PRO A 43 1.12 4.48 -13.16
N PHE A 44 2.27 3.90 -12.81
CA PHE A 44 2.95 2.92 -13.66
C PHE A 44 2.15 1.63 -13.76
N TYR A 45 1.66 1.15 -12.61
CA TYR A 45 0.79 0.00 -12.53
C TYR A 45 -0.48 0.20 -13.38
N GLU A 46 -1.16 1.34 -13.25
CA GLU A 46 -2.36 1.67 -14.04
C GLU A 46 -2.06 1.70 -15.55
N TYR A 47 -0.95 2.33 -15.97
CA TYR A 47 -0.55 2.35 -17.38
C TYR A 47 -0.35 0.94 -17.95
N VAL A 48 0.45 0.11 -17.27
CA VAL A 48 0.74 -1.25 -17.71
C VAL A 48 -0.51 -2.11 -17.69
N TYR A 49 -1.37 -1.94 -16.69
CA TYR A 49 -2.67 -2.61 -16.60
C TYR A 49 -3.56 -2.28 -17.80
N LEU A 50 -3.80 -0.99 -18.06
CA LEU A 50 -4.65 -0.56 -19.16
C LEU A 50 -4.12 -1.00 -20.53
N LYS A 51 -2.80 -0.93 -20.74
CA LYS A 51 -2.14 -1.34 -21.99
C LYS A 51 -2.29 -2.84 -22.24
N ASN A 52 -2.17 -3.65 -21.19
CA ASN A 52 -2.21 -5.11 -21.32
C ASN A 52 -3.60 -5.71 -21.16
N ARG A 53 -4.59 -4.93 -20.72
CA ARG A 53 -5.96 -5.32 -20.36
C ARG A 53 -6.63 -6.24 -21.37
N VAL A 54 -6.51 -5.95 -22.67
CA VAL A 54 -7.18 -6.73 -23.73
C VAL A 54 -6.75 -8.20 -23.67
N LYS A 55 -5.44 -8.44 -23.59
CA LYS A 55 -4.88 -9.78 -23.47
C LYS A 55 -5.04 -10.36 -22.07
N GLU A 56 -5.18 -9.51 -21.04
CA GLU A 56 -5.43 -10.00 -19.68
C GLU A 56 -6.81 -10.62 -19.55
N LYS A 57 -7.83 -10.10 -20.25
CA LYS A 57 -9.20 -10.66 -20.25
C LYS A 57 -9.25 -12.14 -20.65
N GLU A 58 -8.27 -12.62 -21.40
CA GLU A 58 -8.15 -14.02 -21.84
C GLU A 58 -7.60 -14.94 -20.73
N THR A 59 -7.08 -14.35 -19.63
CA THR A 59 -6.49 -15.11 -18.52
C THR A 59 -7.53 -15.46 -17.46
N VAL A 60 -7.42 -16.66 -16.89
CA VAL A 60 -8.31 -17.12 -15.80
C VAL A 60 -8.22 -16.26 -14.55
N VAL A 61 -7.08 -15.57 -14.34
CA VAL A 61 -6.85 -14.69 -13.18
C VAL A 61 -7.45 -13.28 -13.35
N TYR A 62 -7.97 -12.95 -14.53
CA TYR A 62 -8.48 -11.60 -14.84
C TYR A 62 -9.50 -11.06 -13.84
N PRO A 63 -10.53 -11.81 -13.40
CA PRO A 63 -11.51 -11.28 -12.45
C PRO A 63 -10.87 -10.78 -11.15
N ILE A 64 -9.87 -11.53 -10.66
CA ILE A 64 -9.13 -11.22 -9.44
C ILE A 64 -8.30 -9.94 -9.66
N VAL A 65 -7.50 -9.89 -10.72
CA VAL A 65 -6.65 -8.73 -11.02
C VAL A 65 -7.49 -7.47 -11.27
N ASN A 66 -8.60 -7.59 -11.98
CA ASN A 66 -9.53 -6.49 -12.25
C ASN A 66 -10.21 -5.97 -10.97
N HIS A 67 -10.59 -6.85 -10.04
CA HIS A 67 -11.13 -6.44 -8.75
C HIS A 67 -10.10 -5.63 -7.96
N TYR A 68 -8.88 -6.15 -7.81
CA TYR A 68 -7.80 -5.43 -7.12
C TYR A 68 -7.43 -4.11 -7.81
N TYR A 69 -7.39 -4.06 -9.14
CA TYR A 69 -7.18 -2.83 -9.89
C TYR A 69 -8.21 -1.76 -9.51
N ASN A 70 -9.50 -2.11 -9.45
CA ASN A 70 -10.56 -1.16 -9.10
C ASN A 70 -10.44 -0.68 -7.65
N VAL A 71 -10.15 -1.57 -6.71
CA VAL A 71 -9.92 -1.21 -5.30
C VAL A 71 -8.74 -0.26 -5.19
N LEU A 72 -7.59 -0.59 -5.79
CA LEU A 72 -6.39 0.25 -5.76
C LEU A 72 -6.64 1.62 -6.42
N ARG A 73 -7.41 1.67 -7.51
CA ARG A 73 -7.78 2.91 -8.20
C ARG A 73 -8.66 3.80 -7.33
N TYR A 74 -9.63 3.22 -6.64
CA TYR A 74 -10.47 3.97 -5.69
C TYR A 74 -9.62 4.49 -4.53
N SER A 75 -8.80 3.63 -3.91
CA SER A 75 -7.88 4.02 -2.83
C SER A 75 -6.94 5.14 -3.25
N TYR A 76 -6.35 5.07 -4.45
CA TYR A 76 -5.46 6.10 -4.97
C TYR A 76 -6.18 7.45 -5.14
N ARG A 77 -7.40 7.46 -5.70
CA ARG A 77 -8.19 8.70 -5.84
C ARG A 77 -8.58 9.28 -4.48
N ALA A 78 -8.94 8.43 -3.52
CA ALA A 78 -9.22 8.87 -2.15
C ALA A 78 -7.97 9.50 -1.50
N CYS A 79 -6.78 8.91 -1.68
CA CYS A 79 -5.53 9.49 -1.21
C CYS A 79 -5.23 10.85 -1.88
N GLN A 80 -5.41 10.98 -3.20
CA GLN A 80 -5.22 12.25 -3.90
C GLN A 80 -6.17 13.34 -3.38
N PHE A 81 -7.45 13.01 -3.18
CA PHE A 81 -8.42 13.92 -2.61
C PHE A 81 -8.03 14.33 -1.17
N ALA A 82 -7.61 13.37 -0.34
CA ALA A 82 -7.17 13.65 1.03
C ALA A 82 -5.93 14.56 1.08
N ILE A 83 -4.96 14.38 0.18
CA ILE A 83 -3.76 15.23 0.07
C ILE A 83 -4.13 16.65 -0.35
N VAL A 84 -5.03 16.81 -1.33
CA VAL A 84 -5.48 18.14 -1.76
C VAL A 84 -6.30 18.82 -0.65
N ALA A 85 -7.20 18.08 0.01
CA ALA A 85 -7.98 18.59 1.13
C ALA A 85 -7.10 19.00 2.31
N SER A 86 -6.07 18.23 2.65
CA SER A 86 -5.12 18.58 3.71
C SER A 86 -4.26 19.79 3.34
N ALA A 87 -3.82 19.91 2.08
CA ALA A 87 -3.10 21.08 1.60
C ALA A 87 -3.98 22.35 1.62
N LEU A 88 -5.24 22.26 1.16
CA LEU A 88 -6.21 23.36 1.22
C LEU A 88 -6.53 23.74 2.67
N PHE A 89 -6.65 22.75 3.56
CA PHE A 89 -6.84 22.98 4.99
C PHE A 89 -5.63 23.67 5.63
N LEU A 90 -4.39 23.29 5.28
CA LEU A 90 -3.18 23.98 5.74
C LEU A 90 -3.14 25.43 5.24
N ILE A 91 -3.47 25.67 3.97
CA ILE A 91 -3.55 27.01 3.40
C ILE A 91 -4.64 27.83 4.12
N PHE A 92 -5.82 27.25 4.33
CA PHE A 92 -6.93 27.90 5.06
C PHE A 92 -6.57 28.19 6.52
N SER A 93 -5.90 27.25 7.20
CA SER A 93 -5.43 27.39 8.59
C SER A 93 -4.39 28.50 8.75
N LEU A 94 -3.46 28.62 7.79
CA LEU A 94 -2.51 29.74 7.72
C LEU A 94 -3.23 31.09 7.51
N MET A 95 -4.36 31.09 6.80
CA MET A 95 -5.21 32.27 6.62
C MET A 95 -6.13 32.55 7.82
N SER A 96 -6.41 31.54 8.66
CA SER A 96 -7.43 31.59 9.72
C SER A 96 -6.87 31.77 11.15
N VAL A 97 -5.67 32.32 11.31
CA VAL A 97 -5.16 32.82 12.62
C VAL A 97 -6.14 33.83 13.27
N PHE A 98 -7.18 34.29 12.55
CA PHE A 98 -8.24 35.19 13.00
C PHE A 98 -9.58 34.55 13.43
N VAL A 99 -9.81 33.24 13.32
CA VAL A 99 -11.15 32.65 13.62
C VAL A 99 -11.04 31.40 14.51
N SER A 100 -10.59 31.57 15.74
CA SER A 100 -10.44 30.47 16.70
C SER A 100 -11.38 30.67 17.89
N GLU A 101 -12.43 29.86 17.99
CA GLU A 101 -13.08 29.38 19.24
C GLU A 101 -14.10 28.25 18.94
N LEU A 102 -14.78 28.24 17.79
CA LEU A 102 -15.77 27.20 17.44
C LEU A 102 -15.16 25.90 16.89
N PHE A 103 -13.91 25.94 16.40
CA PHE A 103 -13.26 24.82 15.71
C PHE A 103 -12.79 23.69 16.65
N SER A 104 -12.49 24.02 17.92
CA SER A 104 -11.99 23.07 18.93
C SER A 104 -13.06 22.05 19.32
N ILE A 105 -14.31 22.48 19.46
CA ILE A 105 -15.44 21.65 19.90
C ILE A 105 -15.76 20.58 18.85
N PHE A 106 -15.72 20.92 17.56
CA PHE A 106 -16.01 19.97 16.47
C PHE A 106 -14.93 18.90 16.34
N ILE A 107 -13.65 19.27 16.53
CA ILE A 107 -12.53 18.33 16.56
C ILE A 107 -12.70 17.34 17.72
N ILE A 108 -12.99 17.83 18.94
CA ILE A 108 -13.17 16.99 20.13
C ILE A 108 -14.32 15.98 19.95
N LEU A 109 -15.45 16.42 19.38
CA LEU A 109 -16.61 15.56 19.13
C LEU A 109 -16.33 14.47 18.07
N SER A 110 -15.57 14.81 17.02
CA SER A 110 -15.19 13.85 15.97
C SER A 110 -14.21 12.79 16.46
N VAL A 111 -13.24 13.18 17.30
CA VAL A 111 -12.26 12.25 17.91
C VAL A 111 -12.96 11.31 18.87
N PHE A 112 -13.93 11.80 19.65
CA PHE A 112 -14.72 10.97 20.57
C PHE A 112 -15.56 9.93 19.82
N ALA A 113 -16.21 10.31 18.72
CA ALA A 113 -16.96 9.37 17.88
C ALA A 113 -16.06 8.28 17.27
N ALA A 114 -14.87 8.64 16.78
CA ALA A 114 -13.89 7.69 16.28
C ALA A 114 -13.35 6.76 17.38
N PHE A 115 -13.16 7.27 18.60
CA PHE A 115 -12.70 6.49 19.74
C PHE A 115 -13.69 5.38 20.15
N VAL A 116 -14.99 5.71 20.19
CA VAL A 116 -16.06 4.75 20.53
C VAL A 116 -16.15 3.62 19.50
N VAL A 117 -15.99 3.91 18.20
CA VAL A 117 -15.97 2.89 17.14
C VAL A 117 -14.73 1.98 17.23
N ASN A 118 -13.59 2.51 17.68
CA ASN A 118 -12.35 1.75 17.81
C ASN A 118 -12.32 0.80 19.03
N LEU A 119 -13.06 1.11 20.09
CA LEU A 119 -12.99 0.36 21.36
C LEU A 119 -13.62 -1.04 21.26
N ALA A 120 -14.68 -1.20 20.47
CA ALA A 120 -15.36 -2.49 20.27
C ALA A 120 -14.70 -3.37 19.18
N ALA A 121 -13.96 -2.77 18.25
CA ALA A 121 -13.39 -3.46 17.10
C ALA A 121 -12.01 -4.08 17.37
N GLY A 122 -11.24 -3.54 18.31
CA GLY A 122 -9.83 -3.91 18.54
C GLY A 122 -9.60 -5.40 18.83
N PHE A 123 -10.38 -6.00 19.73
CA PHE A 123 -10.16 -7.39 20.16
C PHE A 123 -10.54 -8.43 19.10
N THR A 124 -11.61 -8.19 18.33
CA THR A 124 -12.03 -9.10 17.25
C THR A 124 -11.03 -9.07 16.10
N ILE A 125 -10.51 -7.89 15.76
CA ILE A 125 -9.57 -7.75 14.66
C ILE A 125 -8.19 -8.35 14.97
N MET A 126 -7.73 -8.29 16.22
CA MET A 126 -6.49 -8.94 16.66
C MET A 126 -6.45 -10.44 16.33
N LYS A 127 -7.54 -11.17 16.61
CA LYS A 127 -7.63 -12.61 16.32
C LYS A 127 -7.58 -12.91 14.82
N PHE A 128 -8.29 -12.13 14.01
CA PHE A 128 -8.25 -12.26 12.55
C PHE A 128 -6.85 -11.97 11.97
N TYR A 129 -6.12 -11.01 12.54
CA TYR A 129 -4.78 -10.67 12.09
C TYR A 129 -3.76 -11.78 12.34
N VAL A 130 -3.75 -12.37 13.54
CA VAL A 130 -2.86 -13.50 13.87
C VAL A 130 -3.18 -14.71 12.98
N ALA A 131 -4.46 -15.04 12.81
CA ALA A 131 -4.90 -16.13 11.94
C ALA A 131 -4.48 -15.91 10.48
N SER A 132 -4.59 -14.68 9.97
CA SER A 132 -4.20 -14.34 8.59
C SER A 132 -2.70 -14.50 8.36
N ASN A 133 -1.86 -14.11 9.33
CA ASN A 133 -0.41 -14.28 9.25
C ASN A 133 0.01 -15.75 9.30
N ILE A 134 -0.62 -16.56 10.15
CA ILE A 134 -0.39 -18.01 10.20
C ILE A 134 -0.77 -18.64 8.84
N LEU A 135 -1.95 -18.31 8.31
CA LEU A 135 -2.41 -18.78 7.00
C LEU A 135 -1.43 -18.40 5.89
N GLN A 136 -0.88 -17.18 5.94
CA GLN A 136 0.09 -16.70 4.96
C GLN A 136 1.40 -17.50 5.01
N ILE A 137 1.92 -17.79 6.21
CA ILE A 137 3.09 -18.65 6.39
C ILE A 137 2.80 -20.06 5.87
N THR A 138 1.67 -20.65 6.25
CA THR A 138 1.23 -21.96 5.77
C THR A 138 1.10 -21.98 4.24
N SER A 139 0.57 -20.93 3.64
CA SER A 139 0.44 -20.79 2.18
C SER A 139 1.80 -20.74 1.49
N ALA A 140 2.79 -20.06 2.09
CA ALA A 140 4.16 -20.00 1.56
C ALA A 140 4.83 -21.38 1.60
N PHE A 141 4.66 -22.12 2.70
CA PHE A 141 5.17 -23.49 2.82
C PHE A 141 4.49 -24.44 1.84
N LEU A 142 3.16 -24.40 1.72
CA LEU A 142 2.38 -25.21 0.78
C LEU A 142 2.68 -24.89 -0.69
N TYR A 143 3.24 -23.70 -0.98
CA TYR A 143 3.62 -23.35 -2.34
C TYR A 143 4.78 -24.20 -2.88
N ILE A 144 5.70 -24.66 -2.02
CA ILE A 144 6.84 -25.50 -2.38
C ILE A 144 6.38 -26.87 -2.95
N PRO A 145 5.53 -27.65 -2.25
CA PRO A 145 5.03 -28.92 -2.79
C PRO A 145 4.11 -28.72 -4.00
N ILE A 146 3.26 -27.68 -4.02
CA ILE A 146 2.41 -27.37 -5.19
C ILE A 146 3.29 -27.08 -6.42
N TYR A 147 4.35 -26.29 -6.26
CA TYR A 147 5.29 -26.04 -7.34
C TYR A 147 5.96 -27.33 -7.83
N TRP A 148 6.33 -28.22 -6.90
CA TRP A 148 6.92 -29.52 -7.23
C TRP A 148 5.96 -30.42 -8.03
N GLU A 149 4.70 -30.51 -7.62
CA GLU A 149 3.70 -31.32 -8.32
C GLU A 149 3.40 -30.81 -9.73
N ILE A 150 3.38 -29.49 -9.92
CA ILE A 150 3.09 -28.92 -11.24
C ILE A 150 4.30 -29.05 -12.17
N ARG A 151 5.53 -29.14 -11.63
CA ARG A 151 6.70 -29.54 -12.43
C ARG A 151 6.54 -30.96 -12.99
N LYS A 152 5.83 -31.85 -12.29
CA LYS A 152 5.55 -33.23 -12.71
C LYS A 152 4.44 -33.31 -13.78
N GLN A 153 3.48 -32.38 -13.76
CA GLN A 153 2.33 -32.34 -14.69
C GLN A 153 2.48 -31.38 -15.89
N LYS A 154 3.71 -30.96 -16.21
CA LYS A 154 4.02 -30.02 -17.32
C LYS A 154 3.49 -30.38 -18.71
N HIS A 155 3.09 -31.63 -18.92
CA HIS A 155 2.59 -32.12 -20.21
C HIS A 155 1.16 -31.63 -20.52
N LEU A 156 0.38 -31.21 -19.52
CA LEU A 156 -0.99 -30.74 -19.71
C LEU A 156 -1.04 -29.34 -20.34
N MET A 157 -1.85 -29.20 -21.40
CA MET A 157 -2.05 -27.96 -22.18
C MET A 157 -2.52 -26.77 -21.30
N SER A 158 -3.32 -27.05 -20.26
CA SER A 158 -3.80 -26.06 -19.28
C SER A 158 -2.68 -25.44 -18.44
N ALA A 159 -1.65 -26.22 -18.10
CA ALA A 159 -0.45 -25.76 -17.38
C ALA A 159 0.51 -24.93 -18.27
N LYS A 160 0.41 -25.07 -19.59
CA LYS A 160 1.14 -24.26 -20.58
C LYS A 160 0.47 -22.91 -20.82
N LEU A 161 -0.87 -22.87 -20.89
CA LEU A 161 -1.64 -21.73 -21.39
C LEU A 161 -1.85 -20.63 -20.34
N ASN A 162 -2.12 -20.99 -19.07
CA ASN A 162 -2.25 -20.04 -17.97
C ASN A 162 -1.23 -20.40 -16.89
N LYS A 163 -0.30 -19.51 -16.55
CA LYS A 163 0.72 -19.71 -15.50
C LYS A 163 0.40 -18.90 -14.25
N PRO A 164 -0.74 -19.13 -13.56
CA PRO A 164 -1.11 -18.41 -12.34
C PRO A 164 -0.05 -18.57 -11.24
N GLN A 165 0.70 -19.68 -11.26
CA GLN A 165 1.87 -19.89 -10.41
C GLN A 165 2.89 -18.75 -10.46
N LYS A 166 3.15 -18.16 -11.63
CA LYS A 166 4.12 -17.07 -11.68
C LYS A 166 3.66 -15.87 -10.85
N TYR A 167 2.36 -15.59 -10.82
CA TYR A 167 1.79 -14.49 -10.04
C TYR A 167 1.90 -14.78 -8.55
N VAL A 168 1.49 -15.98 -8.12
CA VAL A 168 1.56 -16.39 -6.71
C VAL A 168 3.00 -16.43 -6.20
N MET A 169 3.95 -16.93 -7.00
CA MET A 169 5.37 -16.97 -6.61
C MET A 169 5.96 -15.58 -6.45
N TRP A 170 5.73 -14.67 -7.41
CA TRP A 170 6.20 -13.30 -7.31
C TRP A 170 5.53 -12.56 -6.15
N GLN A 171 4.24 -12.80 -5.92
CA GLN A 171 3.53 -12.24 -4.78
C GLN A 171 4.14 -12.67 -3.45
N LEU A 172 4.47 -13.96 -3.30
CA LEU A 172 5.15 -14.47 -2.11
C LEU A 172 6.55 -13.86 -1.95
N ILE A 173 7.36 -13.81 -3.02
CA ILE A 173 8.70 -13.22 -2.99
C ILE A 173 8.62 -11.76 -2.52
N VAL A 174 7.79 -10.94 -3.17
CA VAL A 174 7.67 -9.51 -2.83
C VAL A 174 7.16 -9.32 -1.40
N THR A 175 6.15 -10.09 -0.98
CA THR A 175 5.59 -9.99 0.38
C THR A 175 6.64 -10.36 1.44
N VAL A 176 7.35 -11.47 1.25
CA VAL A 176 8.38 -11.94 2.19
C VAL A 176 9.55 -10.96 2.22
N SER A 177 9.99 -10.46 1.06
CA SER A 177 11.06 -9.46 1.00
C SER A 177 10.70 -8.17 1.76
N LEU A 178 9.48 -7.65 1.61
CA LEU A 178 9.04 -6.46 2.35
C LEU A 178 9.00 -6.70 3.87
N LYS A 179 8.50 -7.86 4.32
CA LYS A 179 8.49 -8.22 5.75
C LYS A 179 9.91 -8.41 6.30
N LEU A 180 10.80 -9.05 5.56
CA LEU A 180 12.21 -9.23 5.97
C LEU A 180 12.95 -7.90 6.11
N ILE A 181 12.70 -6.93 5.25
CA ILE A 181 13.29 -5.58 5.37
C ILE A 181 12.80 -4.90 6.66
N TYR A 182 11.49 -4.96 6.95
CA TYR A 182 10.92 -4.36 8.16
C TYR A 182 11.44 -5.01 9.44
N PHE A 183 11.36 -6.33 9.55
CA PHE A 183 11.87 -7.06 10.73
C PHE A 183 13.40 -6.99 10.84
N GLY A 184 14.12 -7.05 9.71
CA GLY A 184 15.58 -6.99 9.66
C GLY A 184 16.16 -5.66 10.09
N ILE A 185 15.41 -4.55 9.97
CA ILE A 185 15.82 -3.23 10.49
C ILE A 185 15.36 -3.06 11.95
N SER A 186 14.17 -3.59 12.31
CA SER A 186 13.60 -3.41 13.65
C SER A 186 14.34 -4.20 14.74
N ILE A 187 14.75 -5.44 14.46
CA ILE A 187 15.39 -6.34 15.44
C ILE A 187 16.77 -5.82 15.90
N PRO A 188 17.72 -5.43 15.02
CA PRO A 188 19.03 -4.94 15.44
C PRO A 188 18.97 -3.62 16.19
N LEU A 189 17.93 -2.82 15.97
CA LEU A 189 17.69 -1.56 16.68
C LEU A 189 17.04 -1.77 18.06
N GLY A 190 16.74 -3.01 18.43
CA GLY A 190 16.13 -3.35 19.72
C GLY A 190 14.67 -2.91 19.86
N ILE A 191 14.01 -2.52 18.76
CA ILE A 191 12.66 -1.94 18.76
C ILE A 191 11.62 -3.01 19.07
N THR A 192 10.75 -2.75 20.04
CA THR A 192 9.59 -3.59 20.31
C THR A 192 8.52 -3.38 19.23
N ILE A 193 8.08 -4.48 18.64
CA ILE A 193 7.19 -4.44 17.48
C ILE A 193 5.75 -4.43 17.95
N ASN A 194 5.11 -3.27 17.89
CA ASN A 194 3.70 -3.13 18.18
C ASN A 194 2.83 -3.78 17.08
N ILE A 195 1.81 -4.54 17.48
CA ILE A 195 0.91 -5.27 16.58
C ILE A 195 0.10 -4.30 15.72
N ASN A 196 -0.32 -3.15 16.27
CA ASN A 196 -1.10 -2.16 15.51
C ASN A 196 -0.28 -1.53 14.37
N ASP A 197 0.99 -1.21 14.62
CA ASP A 197 1.87 -0.63 13.61
C ASP A 197 2.18 -1.62 12.49
N CYS A 198 2.39 -2.89 12.83
CA CYS A 198 2.50 -3.97 11.85
C CYS A 198 1.26 -4.12 10.97
N ARG A 199 0.06 -3.98 11.56
CA ARG A 199 -1.19 -4.13 10.83
C ARG A 199 -1.36 -3.03 9.79
N GLU A 200 -1.09 -1.77 10.15
CA GLU A 200 -1.18 -0.66 9.21
C GLU A 200 -0.15 -0.79 8.08
N PHE A 201 1.08 -1.20 8.43
CA PHE A 201 2.12 -1.51 7.47
C PHE A 201 1.68 -2.62 6.50
N ASP A 202 1.11 -3.72 6.99
CA ASP A 202 0.66 -4.86 6.17
C ASP A 202 -0.41 -4.45 5.15
N VAL A 203 -1.31 -3.52 5.49
CA VAL A 203 -2.33 -3.00 4.55
C VAL A 203 -1.68 -2.24 3.39
N ILE A 204 -0.73 -1.34 3.68
CA ILE A 204 -0.01 -0.57 2.66
C ILE A 204 0.90 -1.49 1.85
N ALA A 205 1.66 -2.36 2.52
CA ALA A 205 2.57 -3.31 1.91
C ALA A 205 1.84 -4.31 1.00
N THR A 206 0.62 -4.74 1.33
CA THR A 206 -0.21 -5.57 0.45
C THR A 206 -0.55 -4.84 -0.84
N SER A 207 -0.90 -3.55 -0.75
CA SER A 207 -1.21 -2.72 -1.92
C SER A 207 0.01 -2.54 -2.83
N VAL A 208 1.19 -2.30 -2.24
CA VAL A 208 2.47 -2.23 -2.96
C VAL A 208 2.84 -3.58 -3.57
N THR A 209 2.63 -4.68 -2.85
CA THR A 209 2.90 -6.04 -3.31
C THR A 209 2.11 -6.38 -4.56
N ILE A 210 0.81 -6.07 -4.57
CA ILE A 210 -0.06 -6.32 -5.74
C ILE A 210 0.47 -5.57 -6.98
N GLN A 211 0.85 -4.30 -6.81
CA GLN A 211 1.37 -3.48 -7.90
C GLN A 211 2.72 -4.00 -8.42
N LEU A 212 3.68 -4.26 -7.52
CA LEU A 212 5.01 -4.76 -7.88
C LEU A 212 4.95 -6.15 -8.51
N THR A 213 4.12 -7.03 -7.97
CA THR A 213 3.92 -8.38 -8.51
C THR A 213 3.33 -8.32 -9.90
N TYR A 214 2.32 -7.47 -10.12
CA TYR A 214 1.72 -7.31 -11.44
C TYR A 214 2.73 -6.77 -12.48
N LEU A 215 3.56 -5.80 -12.09
CA LEU A 215 4.61 -5.23 -12.94
C LEU A 215 5.74 -6.23 -13.24
N GLY A 216 6.18 -7.00 -12.25
CA GLY A 216 7.34 -7.90 -12.36
C GLY A 216 7.04 -9.31 -12.88
N CYS A 217 5.83 -9.83 -12.68
CA CYS A 217 5.52 -11.24 -12.94
C CYS A 217 5.54 -11.64 -14.43
N CYS A 218 5.12 -10.72 -15.30
CA CYS A 218 4.98 -10.99 -16.72
C CYS A 218 6.05 -10.25 -17.54
N LYS A 219 6.81 -10.97 -18.39
CA LYS A 219 7.81 -10.37 -19.30
C LYS A 219 7.22 -9.20 -20.09
N ARG A 220 5.99 -9.37 -20.58
CA ARG A 220 5.22 -8.34 -21.30
C ARG A 220 4.90 -7.11 -20.45
N ASN A 221 4.55 -7.31 -19.18
CA ASN A 221 4.28 -6.22 -18.23
C ASN A 221 5.58 -5.49 -17.91
N LEU A 222 6.68 -6.21 -17.69
CA LEU A 222 8.00 -5.67 -17.45
C LEU A 222 8.55 -4.90 -18.67
N GLU A 223 8.36 -5.41 -19.89
CA GLU A 223 8.73 -4.70 -21.12
C GLU A 223 7.92 -3.42 -21.29
N SER A 224 6.61 -3.47 -21.00
CA SER A 224 5.74 -2.28 -21.02
C SER A 224 6.16 -1.24 -19.99
N PHE A 225 6.52 -1.69 -18.79
CA PHE A 225 7.03 -0.86 -17.71
C PHE A 225 8.39 -0.23 -18.06
N LYS A 226 9.35 -1.02 -18.57
CA LYS A 226 10.66 -0.53 -19.03
C LYS A 226 10.52 0.52 -20.13
N LYS A 227 9.65 0.26 -21.12
CA LYS A 227 9.38 1.24 -22.18
C LYS A 227 8.83 2.54 -21.61
N PHE A 228 7.91 2.46 -20.67
CA PHE A 228 7.35 3.64 -19.99
C PHE A 228 8.40 4.40 -19.17
N LEU A 229 9.29 3.71 -18.44
CA LEU A 229 10.38 4.34 -17.68
C LEU A 229 11.38 5.07 -18.59
N LEU A 230 11.66 4.51 -19.77
CA LEU A 230 12.59 5.08 -20.75
C LEU A 230 12.01 6.30 -21.49
N GLU A 231 10.69 6.43 -21.58
CA GLU A 231 10.04 7.58 -22.21
C GLU A 231 10.02 8.80 -21.28
N LYS A 232 10.87 9.82 -21.46
CA LYS A 232 10.97 11.02 -20.60
C LYS A 232 9.66 11.80 -20.33
N TRP A 233 8.56 11.43 -20.96
CA TRP A 233 7.23 12.05 -20.85
C TRP A 233 6.48 11.71 -19.55
N TRP A 234 6.83 10.66 -18.81
CA TRP A 234 6.10 10.26 -17.59
C TRP A 234 6.11 11.32 -16.47
N ILE A 235 7.15 12.16 -16.41
CA ILE A 235 7.23 13.31 -15.47
C ILE A 235 6.11 14.33 -15.75
N ARG A 236 5.74 14.53 -17.02
CA ARG A 236 4.62 15.41 -17.42
C ARG A 236 3.26 14.76 -17.17
N LEU A 237 3.14 13.44 -17.36
CA LEU A 237 1.90 12.71 -17.12
C LEU A 237 1.50 12.68 -15.63
N LEU A 238 2.47 12.54 -14.72
CA LEU A 238 2.24 12.57 -13.27
C LEU A 238 1.68 13.91 -12.78
N LEU A 239 2.09 15.02 -13.42
CA LEU A 239 1.68 16.38 -13.03
C LEU A 239 0.46 16.90 -13.81
N CYS A 240 0.13 16.36 -14.99
CA CYS A 240 -0.83 16.98 -15.91
C CYS A 240 -1.93 16.06 -16.49
N ARG A 241 -2.29 14.94 -15.85
CA ARG A 241 -3.46 14.15 -16.30
C ARG A 241 -4.82 14.69 -15.84
N PHE A 242 -4.93 16.00 -15.60
CA PHE A 242 -6.17 16.70 -15.26
C PHE A 242 -6.86 17.39 -16.45
N SER A 243 -6.28 17.34 -17.66
CA SER A 243 -6.89 17.94 -18.83
C SER A 243 -6.69 17.08 -20.06
N ASN A 244 -7.64 16.18 -20.31
CA ASN A 244 -8.06 15.84 -21.66
C ASN A 244 -9.33 14.98 -21.59
N ASN A 245 -10.47 15.67 -21.61
CA ASN A 245 -11.71 15.13 -22.13
C ASN A 245 -12.25 16.15 -23.14
N ASN A 246 -12.67 15.62 -24.29
CA ASN A 246 -13.49 16.25 -25.33
C ASN A 246 -12.74 16.95 -26.48
N THR A 247 -11.97 16.20 -27.27
CA THR A 247 -11.90 16.50 -28.71
C THR A 247 -13.04 15.76 -29.40
N VAL A 248 -14.16 16.47 -29.58
CA VAL A 248 -15.26 16.03 -30.43
C VAL A 248 -14.80 16.19 -31.88
N VAL A 249 -14.85 15.10 -32.65
CA VAL A 249 -14.55 15.11 -34.09
C VAL A 249 -15.72 15.79 -34.81
N PRO A 250 -15.50 16.79 -35.70
CA PRO A 250 -16.59 17.36 -36.48
C PRO A 250 -17.05 16.32 -37.51
N THR A 251 -18.30 15.89 -37.40
CA THR A 251 -18.98 15.15 -38.47
C THR A 251 -19.13 16.07 -39.67
N GLY A 252 -18.60 15.61 -40.80
CA GLY A 252 -18.59 16.33 -42.06
C GLY A 252 -19.98 16.81 -42.48
N VAL A 253 -20.02 18.04 -42.97
CA VAL A 253 -21.10 18.57 -43.79
C VAL A 253 -21.08 17.78 -45.10
N SER A 254 -22.19 17.11 -45.40
CA SER A 254 -22.43 16.48 -46.69
C SER A 254 -22.86 17.58 -47.66
N ASP A 255 -22.17 17.63 -48.80
CA ASP A 255 -22.59 18.42 -49.96
C ASP A 255 -23.96 17.93 -50.45
N SER A 256 -24.87 18.88 -50.62
CA SER A 256 -26.03 18.78 -51.51
C SER A 256 -26.28 20.15 -52.13
#